data_AF-A0A401TLW0-F1
#
_entry.id   AF-A0A401TLW0-F1
#
_cell.length_a   1.000
_cell.length_b   1.000
_cell.length_c   1.000
_cell.angle_alpha   90.00
_cell.angle_beta   90.00
_cell.angle_gamma   90.00
#
_symmetry.space_group_name_H-M   'P 1'
#
loop_
_entity.id
_entity.type
_entity.pdbx_description
1 polymer ?
#
loop_
_entity_poly.entity_id
_entity_poly.type
_entity_poly.pdbx_seq_one_letter_code
_entity_poly.pdbx_strand_id
1 'polypeptide(L)' 'ANRIVLEDANILQPVGLTIFGNHLYWIDRQQQMLERIEKTNGNSRTKIQARIAQLSDIHAVKELDLEEFGMLVI' A
#
# COMPACT_ATOMS: atom_id res chain seq x y z
N ALA A 1 -2.15 -21.57 -10.80
CA ALA A 1 -1.19 -20.53 -10.37
C ALA A 1 -1.97 -19.45 -9.63
N ASN A 2 -1.59 -19.10 -8.40
CA ASN A 2 -2.36 -18.19 -7.54
C ASN A 2 -1.79 -16.75 -7.57
N ARG A 3 -1.40 -16.28 -8.76
CA ARG A 3 -0.83 -14.94 -8.97
C ARG A 3 -1.86 -14.06 -9.67
N ILE A 4 -2.14 -12.89 -9.09
CA ILE A 4 -3.00 -11.86 -9.67
C ILE A 4 -2.17 -10.58 -9.84
N VAL A 5 -2.40 -9.88 -10.95
CA VAL A 5 -1.86 -8.52 -11.18
C VAL A 5 -2.94 -7.54 -10.74
N LEU A 6 -2.62 -6.64 -9.80
CA LEU A 6 -3.57 -5.66 -9.28
C LEU A 6 -3.62 -4.38 -10.12
N GLU A 7 -2.48 -3.95 -10.67
CA GLU A 7 -2.35 -2.79 -11.53
C GLU A 7 -1.10 -2.95 -12.41
N ASP A 8 -1.22 -2.61 -13.69
CA ASP A 8 -0.13 -2.63 -14.67
C ASP A 8 -0.06 -1.36 -15.55
N ALA A 9 -0.99 -0.42 -15.36
CA ALA A 9 -1.04 0.83 -16.09
C ALA A 9 -0.62 2.03 -15.22
N ASN A 10 0.01 3.02 -15.85
CA ASN A 10 0.38 4.30 -15.20
C ASN A 10 1.20 4.11 -13.91
N ILE A 11 2.18 3.21 -13.95
CA ILE A 11 3.20 3.01 -12.91
C ILE A 11 4.55 3.21 -13.60
N LEU A 12 5.36 4.14 -13.10
CA LEU A 12 6.64 4.52 -13.70
C LEU A 12 7.82 4.00 -12.89
N GLN A 13 7.93 4.42 -11.63
CA GLN A 13 9.02 4.00 -10.74
C GLN A 13 8.50 3.75 -9.31
N PRO A 14 7.82 2.62 -9.07
CA PRO A 14 7.39 2.24 -7.73
C PRO A 14 8.63 1.87 -6.89
N VAL A 15 8.80 2.50 -5.73
CA VAL A 15 9.99 2.32 -4.88
C VAL A 15 9.69 1.79 -3.47
N GLY A 16 8.41 1.77 -3.08
CA GLY A 16 7.98 1.26 -1.78
C GLY A 16 6.52 0.86 -1.80
N LEU A 17 6.19 -0.15 -1.01
CA LEU A 17 4.86 -0.73 -0.87
C LEU A 17 4.57 -1.01 0.60
N THR A 18 3.34 -0.75 1.05
CA THR A 18 2.87 -1.17 2.37
C THR A 18 1.39 -1.54 2.36
N ILE A 19 0.94 -2.35 3.31
CA ILE A 19 -0.47 -2.69 3.50
C ILE A 19 -1.01 -1.92 4.70
N PHE A 20 -2.17 -1.28 4.55
CA PHE A 20 -2.92 -0.74 5.68
C PHE A 20 -4.41 -1.05 5.52
N GLY A 21 -4.96 -1.85 6.44
CA GLY A 21 -6.31 -2.40 6.34
C GLY A 21 -6.49 -3.26 5.07
N ASN A 22 -7.48 -2.90 4.26
CA ASN A 22 -7.84 -3.61 3.02
C ASN A 22 -7.16 -3.06 1.76
N HIS A 23 -6.20 -2.15 1.92
CA HIS A 23 -5.57 -1.50 0.78
C HIS A 23 -4.07 -1.77 0.74
N LEU A 24 -3.56 -1.92 -0.48
CA LEU A 24 -2.16 -1.81 -0.82
C LEU A 24 -1.86 -0.36 -1.17
N TYR A 25 -0.85 0.21 -0.54
CA TYR A 25 -0.33 1.54 -0.81
C TYR A 25 1.01 1.41 -1.49
N TRP A 26 1.30 2.29 -2.45
CA TRP A 26 2.61 2.41 -3.07
C TRP A 26 3.01 3.85 -3.28
N ILE A 27 4.32 4.06 -3.30
CA ILE A 27 4.94 5.32 -3.68
C ILE A 27 5.64 5.18 -5.02
N ASP A 28 5.34 6.09 -5.95
CA ASP A 28 6.01 6.19 -7.24
C ASP A 28 6.90 7.42 -7.25
N ARG A 29 8.23 7.19 -7.32
CA ARG A 29 9.24 8.24 -7.24
C ARG A 29 9.21 9.17 -8.45
N GLN A 30 8.99 8.61 -9.65
CA GLN A 30 8.99 9.40 -10.88
C GLN A 30 7.69 10.21 -11.02
N GLN A 31 6.56 9.65 -10.61
CA GLN A 31 5.27 10.36 -10.57
C GLN A 31 5.11 11.29 -9.36
N GLN A 32 6.00 11.18 -8.36
CA GLN A 32 5.94 11.93 -7.09
C GLN A 32 4.58 11.74 -6.38
N MET A 33 4.12 10.50 -6.30
CA MET A 33 2.75 10.16 -5.90
C MET A 33 2.72 9.04 -4.86
N LEU A 34 1.84 9.19 -3.88
CA LEU A 34 1.32 8.11 -3.03
C LEU A 34 -0.07 7.72 -3.53
N GLU A 35 -0.26 6.45 -3.82
CA GLU A 35 -1.53 5.88 -4.27
C GLU A 35 -1.89 4.65 -3.45
N ARG A 36 -3.15 4.23 -3.54
CA ARG A 36 -3.62 2.97 -2.98
C ARG A 36 -4.60 2.26 -3.90
N ILE A 37 -4.78 0.97 -3.67
CA ILE A 37 -5.75 0.09 -4.35
C ILE A 37 -6.27 -0.98 -3.38
N GLU A 38 -7.45 -1.52 -3.62
CA GLU A 38 -7.97 -2.66 -2.84
C GLU A 38 -7.10 -3.91 -3.05
N LYS A 39 -6.58 -4.49 -1.96
CA LYS A 39 -5.57 -5.56 -2.02
C LYS A 39 -6.12 -6.91 -2.51
N THR A 40 -7.43 -7.10 -2.49
CA THR A 40 -8.09 -8.38 -2.79
C THR A 40 -8.53 -8.49 -4.24
N ASN A 41 -8.97 -7.39 -4.85
CA ASN A 41 -9.59 -7.38 -6.18
C ASN A 41 -8.94 -6.38 -7.15
N GLY A 42 -8.04 -5.49 -6.68
CA GLY A 42 -7.39 -4.49 -7.54
C GLY A 42 -8.32 -3.33 -7.93
N ASN A 43 -9.46 -3.15 -7.26
CA ASN A 43 -10.38 -2.06 -7.56
C ASN A 43 -10.03 -0.77 -6.78
N SER A 44 -10.74 0.30 -7.12
CA SER A 44 -10.76 1.54 -6.32
C SER A 44 -9.38 2.22 -6.20
N ARG A 45 -8.56 2.20 -7.27
CA ARG A 45 -7.29 2.94 -7.30
C ARG A 45 -7.53 4.41 -6.98
N THR A 46 -6.86 4.91 -5.96
CA THR A 46 -7.04 6.27 -5.44
C THR A 46 -5.69 6.96 -5.27
N LYS A 47 -5.55 8.17 -5.79
CA LYS A 47 -4.43 9.06 -5.51
C LYS A 47 -4.62 9.68 -4.13
N ILE A 48 -3.66 9.46 -3.23
CA ILE A 48 -3.73 9.95 -1.85
C ILE A 48 -3.03 11.30 -1.73
N GLN A 49 -1.81 11.39 -2.28
CA GLN A 49 -1.04 12.63 -2.22
C GLN A 49 -0.06 12.71 -3.40
N ALA A 50 0.04 13.91 -3.97
CA ALA A 50 0.90 14.22 -5.10
C ALA A 50 2.03 15.19 -4.71
N ARG A 51 2.99 15.37 -5.63
CA ARG A 51 4.09 16.35 -5.52
C ARG A 51 5.01 16.08 -4.33
N ILE A 52 5.17 14.81 -3.97
CA ILE A 52 6.15 14.40 -2.94
C ILE A 52 7.47 14.09 -3.64
N ALA A 53 8.43 15.00 -3.50
CA ALA A 53 9.76 14.82 -4.08
C ALA A 53 10.57 13.77 -3.31
N GLN A 54 11.50 13.12 -4.00
CA GLN A 54 12.52 12.24 -3.41
C GLN A 54 11.97 11.09 -2.54
N LEU A 55 10.80 10.55 -2.90
CA LEU A 55 10.21 9.37 -2.29
C LEU A 55 11.21 8.20 -2.24
N SER A 56 11.45 7.67 -1.05
CA SER A 56 12.43 6.60 -0.78
C SER A 56 11.77 5.31 -0.29
N ASP A 57 10.92 5.39 0.73
CA ASP A 57 10.22 4.25 1.33
C ASP A 57 8.87 4.67 1.94
N ILE A 58 7.98 3.70 2.17
CA ILE A 58 6.70 3.87 2.86
C ILE A 58 6.45 2.71 3.83
N HIS A 59 6.07 3.03 5.05
CA HIS A 59 5.74 2.05 6.08
C HIS A 59 4.43 2.41 6.77
N ALA A 60 3.52 1.44 6.85
CA ALA A 60 2.29 1.59 7.62
C ALA A 60 2.50 1.02 9.02
N VAL A 61 2.03 1.75 10.03
CA VAL A 61 2.04 1.29 11.42
C VAL A 61 0.58 1.07 11.83
N LYS A 62 0.24 -0.17 12.21
CA LYS A 62 -1.03 -0.49 12.85
C LYS A 62 -0.79 -0.48 14.36
N GLU A 63 -1.72 0.11 15.10
CA GLU A 63 -1.73 -0.03 16.55
C GLU A 63 -1.87 -1.52 16.93
N LEU A 64 -1.17 -1.93 17.99
CA LEU A 64 -1.33 -3.26 18.55
C LEU A 64 -2.65 -3.28 19.31
N ASP A 65 -3.59 -4.07 18.81
CA ASP A 65 -4.74 -4.47 19.59
C ASP A 65 -4.27 -5.53 20.61
N LEU A 66 -4.14 -5.10 21.87
CA LEU A 66 -3.68 -5.96 22.96
C LEU A 66 -4.69 -7.06 23.31
N GLU A 67 -5.97 -6.91 22.92
CA GLU A 67 -6.99 -7.94 23.11
C GLU A 67 -6.84 -9.05 22.05
N GLU A 68 -6.66 -8.69 20.77
CA GLU A 68 -6.29 -9.66 19.71
C GLU A 68 -4.98 -10.37 20.03
N PHE A 69 -3.97 -9.64 20.50
CA PHE A 69 -2.67 -10.21 20.86
C PHE A 69 -2.78 -11.13 22.07
N GLY A 70 -3.58 -10.76 23.09
CA GLY A 70 -3.84 -11.59 24.26
C GLY A 70 -4.50 -12.91 23.92
N MET A 71 -5.44 -12.94 22.95
CA MET A 71 -6.09 -14.18 22.50
C MET A 71 -5.19 -15.11 21.68
N LEU A 72 -4.13 -14.60 21.06
CA LEU A 72 -3.18 -15.41 20.28
C LEU A 72 -2.17 -16.18 21.14
N VAL A 73 -2.07 -15.87 22.44
CA VAL A 73 -1.05 -16.41 23.35
C VAL A 73 -1.67 -17.33 24.42
N ILE A 74 -2.96 -17.64 24.33
CA ILE A 74 -3.68 -18.63 25.18
C ILE A 74 -4.12 -19.86 24.41
#